data_AF-A1RT43-F1
#
_entry.id   AF-A1RT43-F1
#
_cell.length_a   1.000
_cell.length_b   1.000
_cell.length_c   1.000
_cell.angle_alpha   90.00
_cell.angle_beta   90.00
_cell.angle_gamma   90.00
#
_symmetry.space_group_name_H-M   'P 1'
#
loop_
_entity.id
_entity.type
_entity.pdbx_description
1 polymer ?
#
loop_
_entity_poly.entity_id
_entity_poly.type
_entity_poly.pdbx_seq_one_letter_code
_entity_poly.pdbx_strand_id
1 'polypeptide(L)' 'MEYEKSVVTTVILPKHLVRKIDRLVTRGYFRSRGDVIKYAIENLLKKYAV' A
#
# COMPACT_ATOMS: atom_id res chain seq x y z
N MET A 1 -6.22 25.30 5.11
CA MET A 1 -6.29 23.87 4.77
C MET A 1 -4.88 23.45 4.43
N GLU A 2 -4.22 22.77 5.37
CA GLU A 2 -2.92 22.17 5.10
C GLU A 2 -3.16 21.13 4.01
N TYR A 3 -2.67 21.40 2.79
CA TYR A 3 -2.68 20.37 1.76
C TYR A 3 -1.86 19.22 2.33
N GLU A 4 -2.51 18.13 2.69
CA GLU A 4 -1.85 16.92 3.12
C GLU A 4 -0.97 16.46 1.96
N LYS A 5 0.31 16.85 2.00
CA LYS A 5 1.22 16.68 0.88
C LYS A 5 1.42 15.18 0.70
N SER A 6 0.86 14.65 -0.39
CA SER A 6 1.14 13.28 -0.79
C SER A 6 2.62 13.14 -1.11
N VAL A 7 3.33 12.29 -0.37
CA VAL A 7 4.75 11.99 -0.61
C VAL A 7 4.86 10.72 -1.42
N VAL A 8 5.61 10.76 -2.52
CA VAL A 8 5.96 9.57 -3.29
C VAL A 8 7.21 8.94 -2.70
N THR A 9 7.10 7.68 -2.26
CA THR A 9 8.23 6.92 -1.71
C THR A 9 8.49 5.70 -2.58
N THR A 10 9.77 5.45 -2.90
CA THR A 10 10.20 4.24 -3.60
C THR A 10 10.78 3.26 -2.60
N VAL A 11 10.37 1.99 -2.68
CA VAL A 11 10.86 0.91 -1.79
C VAL A 11 11.39 -0.25 -2.60
N ILE A 12 12.41 -0.93 -2.07
CA ILE A 12 12.95 -2.16 -2.64
C ILE A 12 12.29 -3.33 -1.90
N LEU A 13 11.60 -4.17 -2.64
CA LEU A 13 10.92 -5.36 -2.11
C LEU A 13 11.38 -6.62 -2.86
N PRO A 14 11.44 -7.77 -2.18
CA PRO A 14 11.60 -9.06 -2.86
C PRO A 14 10.55 -9.26 -3.96
N LYS A 15 10.97 -9.76 -5.13
CA LYS A 15 10.09 -9.99 -6.30
C LYS A 15 8.84 -10.80 -5.96
N HIS A 16 8.96 -11.77 -5.05
CA HIS A 16 7.84 -12.63 -4.67
C HIS A 16 6.74 -11.87 -3.93
N LEU A 17 7.05 -10.81 -3.16
CA LEU A 17 6.05 -9.96 -2.50
C LEU A 17 5.35 -9.06 -3.52
N VAL A 18 6.12 -8.45 -4.44
CA VAL A 18 5.55 -7.64 -5.53
C VAL A 18 4.53 -8.46 -6.32
N ARG A 19 4.87 -9.72 -6.66
CA ARG A 19 3.93 -10.65 -7.34
C ARG A 19 2.67 -10.98 -6.53
N LYS A 20 2.73 -10.96 -5.19
CA LYS A 20 1.53 -11.15 -4.35
C LYS A 20 0.65 -9.91 -4.38
N ILE A 21 1.25 -8.73 -4.30
CA ILE A 21 0.55 -7.44 -4.43
C ILE A 21 -0.11 -7.34 -5.81
N ASP A 22 0.61 -7.69 -6.87
CA ASP A 22 0.08 -7.68 -8.24
C ASP A 22 -1.16 -8.55 -8.38
N ARG A 23 -1.15 -9.76 -7.79
CA ARG A 23 -2.32 -10.64 -7.81
C ARG A 23 -3.55 -10.01 -7.16
N LEU A 24 -3.38 -9.18 -6.13
CA LEU A 24 -4.51 -8.49 -5.49
C LEU A 24 -5.12 -7.44 -6.42
N VAL A 25 -4.27 -6.72 -7.16
CA VAL A 25 -4.70 -5.72 -8.15
C VAL A 25 -5.34 -6.41 -9.36
N THR A 26 -4.70 -7.43 -9.94
CA THR A 26 -5.21 -8.16 -11.11
C THR A 26 -6.55 -8.85 -10.84
N ARG A 27 -6.79 -9.30 -9.60
CA ARG A 27 -8.09 -9.89 -9.21
C ARG A 27 -9.17 -8.84 -8.92
N GLY A 28 -8.86 -7.55 -9.01
CA GLY A 28 -9.80 -6.46 -8.83
C GLY A 28 -10.10 -6.09 -7.37
N TYR A 29 -9.39 -6.67 -6.39
CA TYR A 29 -9.58 -6.31 -4.98
C TYR A 29 -9.10 -4.89 -4.65
N PHE A 30 -8.11 -4.39 -5.39
CA PHE A 30 -7.55 -3.05 -5.25
C PHE A 30 -7.35 -2.41 -6.62
N ARG A 31 -7.46 -1.09 -6.71
CA ARG A 31 -7.32 -0.34 -7.97
C ARG A 31 -5.86 -0.21 -8.40
N SER A 32 -4.93 -0.14 -7.44
CA SER A 32 -3.50 0.01 -7.70
C SER A 32 -2.64 -0.65 -6.62
N ARG A 33 -1.35 -0.82 -6.90
CA ARG A 33 -0.37 -1.24 -5.88
C ARG A 33 -0.33 -0.26 -4.70
N GLY A 34 -0.46 1.04 -4.99
CA GLY A 34 -0.47 2.08 -3.97
C GLY A 34 -1.60 1.89 -2.98
N ASP A 35 -2.79 1.52 -3.45
CA ASP A 35 -3.95 1.28 -2.57
C ASP A 35 -3.75 0.07 -1.66
N VAL A 36 -3.13 -1.00 -2.17
CA VAL A 36 -2.75 -2.17 -1.36
C VAL A 36 -1.81 -1.73 -0.23
N ILE A 37 -0.80 -0.93 -0.54
CA ILE A 37 0.18 -0.46 0.45
C ILE A 37 -0.46 0.50 1.46
N LYS A 38 -1.30 1.45 1.01
CA LYS A 38 -2.04 2.35 1.90
C LYS A 38 -2.90 1.56 2.90
N TYR A 39 -3.69 0.62 2.40
CA TYR A 39 -4.52 -0.24 3.24
C TYR A 39 -3.69 -1.05 4.25
N ALA A 40 -2.55 -1.59 3.82
CA ALA A 40 -1.65 -2.33 4.70
C ALA A 40 -1.05 -1.43 5.80
N ILE A 41 -0.65 -0.21 5.46
CA ILE A 41 -0.12 0.78 6.42
C ILE A 41 -1.20 1.20 7.40
N GLU A 42 -2.39 1.58 6.93
CA GLU A 42 -3.52 1.96 7.80
C GLU A 42 -3.87 0.86 8.80
N ASN A 43 -3.93 -0.40 8.35
CA ASN A 43 -4.19 -1.53 9.24
C ASN A 43 -3.05 -1.79 10.23
N LEU A 44 -1.80 -1.59 9.80
CA LEU A 44 -0.65 -1.72 10.68
C LEU A 44 -0.72 -0.66 11.79
N LEU A 45 -0.96 0.61 11.44
CA LEU A 45 -1.04 1.71 12.41
C LEU A 45 -2.22 1.52 13.38
N LYS A 46 -3.40 1.14 12.86
CA LYS A 46 -4.56 0.76 13.70
C LYS A 46 -4.22 -0.33 14.71
N LYS A 47 -3.43 -1.34 14.31
CA LYS A 47 -3.01 -2.44 15.20
C LYS A 47 -2.13 -1.94 16.35
N TYR A 48 -1.32 -0.92 16.14
CA TYR A 48 -0.45 -0.34 17.17
C TYR A 48 -1.04 0.89 17.86
N ALA A 49 -2.33 1.19 17.60
CA ALA A 49 -3.05 2.35 18.16
C ALA A 49 -2.29 3.69 17.96
N VAL A 50 -1.61 3.82 16.83
CA VAL A 50 -0.98 5.06 16.36
C VAL A 50 -1.92 5.76 15.38
#